data_AF-A0A2T7DG41-F1
#
_entry.id   AF-A0A2T7DG41-F1
#
_cell.length_a   1.000
_cell.length_b   1.000
_cell.length_c   1.000
_cell.angle_alpha   90.00
_cell.angle_beta   90.00
_cell.angle_gamma   90.00
#
_symmetry.space_group_name_H-M   'P 1'
#
loop_
_entity.id
_entity.type
_entity.pdbx_description
1 polymer ?
#
loop_
_entity_poly.entity_id
_entity_poly.type
_entity_poly.pdbx_seq_one_letter_code
_entity_poly.pdbx_strand_id
1 'polypeptide(L)'
;MAHSSWLATCGSPWSALGTLAALATSLLVLSYVSSSLVHRAAYGYGDPYSPDAESPSAAAAAAVAPRKGPGYPPVFAYYITGGHGDFVRVTRLLKAAYHPRNRYLLHLDAGAGAYERARLASYVRSERAFLGYGNVHVIGRGDALDGRGPSAVAAALRGAAILLRVGADWDWLVALGAADYPLVTQDDLLHAFSSVPRDLNFIDHRADSESHHVVVVDQNLLQSTNAELSFSSGRREKPDAFELFRGSPSPILSRAFVEHCVAAPDNLPRTLLMYFSNTMDAAEFYFQTVMANSPRFRNSTVNHSVRFDVPPPQGMDLRSRYDALVGSGAAFAGRFGDDEALLQRIDEEVLRRPLDGVTPGAWCAAGSGEEGSAAECSVGGDIDAVRQGAAGRRLASLISGLVGTGACDGCKS
;
A
#
# COMPACT_ATOMS: atom_id res chain seq x y z
N MET A 1 -69.71 -31.95 -59.80
CA MET A 1 -70.48 -32.51 -58.68
C MET A 1 -69.61 -33.56 -58.01
N ALA A 2 -69.54 -33.51 -56.67
CA ALA A 2 -68.99 -34.52 -55.73
C ALA A 2 -67.47 -34.76 -55.77
N HIS A 3 -66.74 -34.91 -54.66
CA HIS A 3 -66.94 -34.61 -53.25
C HIS A 3 -65.54 -34.66 -52.60
N SER A 4 -65.31 -33.76 -51.65
CA SER A 4 -64.31 -33.74 -50.56
C SER A 4 -63.53 -35.02 -50.23
N SER A 5 -62.23 -34.87 -49.94
CA SER A 5 -61.67 -35.32 -48.65
C SER A 5 -60.33 -34.65 -48.36
N TRP A 6 -60.29 -33.90 -47.26
CA TRP A 6 -59.09 -33.37 -46.63
C TRP A 6 -58.48 -34.47 -45.75
N LEU A 7 -57.19 -34.77 -45.93
CA LEU A 7 -56.39 -35.43 -44.91
C LEU A 7 -55.32 -34.47 -44.43
N ALA A 8 -55.67 -33.79 -43.32
CA ALA A 8 -54.72 -33.12 -42.46
C ALA A 8 -53.79 -34.18 -41.85
N THR A 9 -52.52 -34.18 -42.26
CA THR A 9 -51.46 -34.82 -41.49
C THR A 9 -51.22 -33.99 -40.23
N CYS A 10 -51.89 -34.37 -39.14
CA CYS A 10 -51.55 -33.96 -37.79
C CYS A 10 -50.10 -34.35 -37.49
N GLY A 11 -49.18 -33.39 -37.57
CA GLY A 11 -47.92 -33.47 -36.84
C GLY A 11 -48.25 -33.55 -35.36
N SER A 12 -47.83 -34.61 -34.68
CA SER A 12 -48.16 -34.81 -33.29
C SER A 12 -47.61 -33.63 -32.46
N PRO A 13 -48.39 -33.08 -31.51
CA PRO A 13 -47.92 -31.96 -30.68
C PRO A 13 -46.67 -32.31 -29.85
N TRP A 14 -46.37 -33.60 -29.73
CA TRP A 14 -45.21 -34.14 -29.04
C TRP A 14 -43.89 -33.94 -29.81
N SER A 15 -43.91 -33.95 -31.15
CA SER A 15 -42.68 -33.71 -31.93
C SER A 15 -42.25 -32.24 -31.86
N ALA A 16 -43.21 -31.31 -31.86
CA ALA A 16 -42.94 -29.88 -31.70
C ALA A 16 -42.40 -29.53 -30.30
N LEU A 17 -42.95 -30.16 -29.25
CA LEU A 17 -42.47 -30.02 -27.88
C LEU A 17 -41.07 -30.61 -27.70
N GLY A 18 -40.78 -31.77 -28.32
CA GLY A 18 -39.45 -32.38 -28.32
C GLY A 18 -38.39 -31.48 -28.97
N THR A 19 -38.71 -30.86 -30.11
CA THR A 19 -37.78 -29.93 -30.80
C THR A 19 -37.52 -28.65 -30.00
N LEU A 20 -38.53 -28.11 -29.32
CA LEU A 20 -38.38 -26.92 -28.46
C LEU A 20 -37.54 -27.21 -27.22
N ALA A 21 -37.73 -28.37 -26.59
CA ALA A 21 -36.92 -28.80 -25.45
C ALA A 21 -35.44 -29.03 -25.83
N ALA A 22 -35.18 -29.60 -27.01
CA ALA A 22 -33.82 -29.80 -27.53
C ALA A 22 -33.12 -28.46 -27.86
N LEU A 23 -33.84 -27.49 -28.41
CA LEU A 23 -33.32 -26.14 -28.67
C LEU A 23 -33.03 -25.38 -27.37
N ALA A 24 -33.93 -25.45 -26.39
CA ALA A 24 -33.74 -24.79 -25.09
C ALA A 24 -32.55 -25.36 -24.31
N THR A 25 -32.41 -26.69 -24.29
CA THR A 25 -31.26 -27.37 -23.66
C THR A 25 -29.95 -27.06 -24.38
N SER A 26 -29.95 -27.05 -25.71
CA SER A 26 -28.77 -26.65 -26.50
C SER A 26 -28.37 -25.20 -26.24
N LEU A 27 -29.33 -24.27 -26.16
CA LEU A 27 -29.07 -22.86 -25.84
C LEU A 27 -28.54 -22.68 -24.41
N LEU A 28 -29.05 -23.46 -23.44
CA LEU A 28 -28.54 -23.45 -22.07
C LEU A 28 -27.12 -24.02 -21.97
N VAL A 29 -26.80 -25.06 -22.75
CA VAL A 29 -25.45 -25.61 -22.80
C VAL A 29 -24.50 -24.62 -23.49
N LEU A 30 -24.91 -23.99 -24.60
CA LEU A 30 -24.10 -22.97 -25.28
C LEU A 30 -23.89 -21.71 -24.42
N SER A 31 -24.90 -21.29 -23.65
CA SER A 31 -24.77 -20.17 -22.72
C SER A 31 -23.88 -20.53 -21.53
N TYR A 32 -23.97 -21.75 -21.00
CA TYR A 32 -23.09 -22.25 -19.95
C TYR A 32 -21.64 -22.38 -20.43
N VAL A 33 -21.41 -22.92 -21.62
CA VAL A 33 -20.07 -23.06 -22.22
C VAL A 33 -19.49 -21.68 -22.58
N SER A 34 -20.28 -20.76 -23.13
CA SER A 34 -19.85 -19.37 -23.37
C SER A 34 -19.53 -18.66 -22.06
N SER A 35 -20.37 -18.82 -21.03
CA SER A 35 -20.12 -18.22 -19.72
C SER A 35 -18.87 -18.82 -19.07
N SER A 36 -18.65 -20.13 -19.17
CA SER A 36 -17.44 -20.80 -18.66
C SER A 36 -16.17 -20.37 -19.41
N LEU A 37 -16.24 -20.19 -20.73
CA LEU A 37 -15.14 -19.68 -21.54
C LEU A 37 -14.83 -18.21 -21.23
N VAL A 38 -15.86 -17.37 -21.07
CA VAL A 38 -15.71 -15.98 -20.63
C VAL A 38 -15.19 -15.92 -19.20
N HIS A 39 -15.62 -16.82 -18.32
CA HIS A 39 -15.15 -16.89 -16.93
C HIS A 39 -13.68 -17.34 -16.89
N ARG A 40 -13.26 -18.31 -17.72
CA ARG A 40 -11.85 -18.70 -17.88
C ARG A 40 -10.99 -17.61 -18.52
N ALA A 41 -11.53 -16.85 -19.47
CA ALA A 41 -10.82 -15.74 -20.11
C ALA A 41 -10.71 -14.51 -19.19
N ALA A 42 -11.74 -14.25 -18.35
CA ALA A 42 -11.78 -13.09 -17.45
C ALA A 42 -11.22 -13.38 -16.05
N TYR A 43 -11.18 -14.65 -15.62
CA TYR A 43 -10.75 -15.09 -14.28
C TYR A 43 -9.77 -16.27 -14.34
N GLY A 44 -9.04 -16.41 -15.45
CA GLY A 44 -7.87 -17.27 -15.52
C GLY A 44 -6.82 -16.80 -14.51
N TYR A 45 -6.97 -17.25 -13.27
CA TYR A 45 -5.94 -17.18 -12.25
C TYR A 45 -4.84 -18.14 -12.71
N GLY A 46 -3.84 -17.60 -13.40
CA GLY A 46 -2.60 -18.33 -13.63
C GLY A 46 -2.04 -18.70 -12.26
N ASP A 47 -2.04 -19.99 -11.95
CA ASP A 47 -1.35 -20.51 -10.78
C ASP A 47 0.15 -20.26 -11.00
N PRO A 48 0.81 -19.39 -10.21
CA PRO A 48 2.23 -19.11 -10.37
C PRO A 48 3.13 -20.32 -10.04
N TYR A 49 2.55 -21.45 -9.59
CA TYR A 49 3.25 -22.73 -9.38
C TYR A 49 2.94 -23.79 -10.45
N SER A 50 2.24 -23.44 -11.53
CA SER A 50 2.07 -24.35 -12.65
C SER A 50 3.43 -24.56 -13.36
N PRO A 51 3.90 -25.80 -13.56
CA PRO A 51 5.18 -26.08 -14.23
C PRO A 51 5.22 -25.62 -15.69
N ASP A 52 4.06 -25.24 -16.26
CA ASP A 52 3.88 -24.74 -17.63
C ASP A 52 3.71 -23.20 -17.69
N ALA A 53 3.96 -22.46 -16.61
CA ALA A 53 3.89 -21.00 -16.61
C ALA A 53 5.00 -20.42 -17.51
N GLU A 54 4.63 -20.10 -18.75
CA GLU A 54 5.49 -19.40 -19.70
C GLU A 54 6.04 -18.12 -19.06
N SER A 55 7.37 -18.02 -19.01
CA SER A 55 8.05 -16.80 -18.59
C SER A 55 7.64 -15.67 -19.53
N PRO A 56 7.11 -14.54 -19.04
CA PRO A 56 6.79 -13.42 -19.91
C PRO A 56 8.06 -12.96 -20.63
N SER A 57 7.99 -13.06 -21.96
CA SER A 57 9.02 -12.67 -22.93
C SER A 57 9.77 -11.40 -22.51
N ALA A 58 11.10 -11.52 -22.50
CA ALA A 58 12.10 -10.50 -22.17
C ALA A 58 12.10 -9.33 -23.15
N ALA A 59 11.08 -8.47 -23.07
CA ALA A 59 11.06 -7.15 -23.70
C ALA A 59 10.65 -6.05 -22.71
N ALA A 60 10.96 -6.23 -21.43
CA ALA A 60 10.99 -5.11 -20.49
C ALA A 60 12.18 -4.23 -20.87
N ALA A 61 11.91 -2.99 -21.31
CA ALA A 61 12.94 -1.96 -21.40
C ALA A 61 13.79 -2.01 -20.13
N ALA A 62 15.13 -2.06 -20.26
CA ALA A 62 16.02 -2.21 -19.14
C ALA A 62 15.70 -1.15 -18.09
N ALA A 63 15.05 -1.56 -17.00
CA ALA A 63 14.60 -0.64 -15.96
C ALA A 63 15.84 0.07 -15.39
N VAL A 64 15.81 1.39 -15.36
CA VAL A 64 16.93 2.18 -14.83
C VAL A 64 17.10 1.81 -13.37
N ALA A 65 18.21 1.13 -13.06
CA ALA A 65 18.51 0.69 -11.70
C ALA A 65 19.08 1.85 -10.89
N PRO A 66 18.55 2.13 -9.69
CA PRO A 66 19.13 3.11 -8.77
C PRO A 66 20.59 2.80 -8.46
N ARG A 67 21.49 3.80 -8.51
CA ARG A 67 22.87 3.62 -8.03
C ARG A 67 22.89 3.50 -6.51
N LYS A 68 23.83 2.73 -5.98
CA LYS A 68 23.88 2.38 -4.54
C LYS A 68 25.20 2.77 -3.89
N GLY A 69 25.16 2.93 -2.57
CA GLY A 69 26.32 3.21 -1.73
C GLY A 69 26.15 4.50 -0.92
N PRO A 70 27.11 4.81 -0.03
CA PRO A 70 27.03 5.96 0.87
C PRO A 70 26.93 7.32 0.17
N GLY A 71 27.36 7.41 -1.09
CA GLY A 71 27.28 8.63 -1.90
C GLY A 71 26.00 8.77 -2.72
N TYR A 72 25.07 7.83 -2.64
CA TYR A 72 23.81 7.86 -3.40
C TYR A 72 22.59 7.92 -2.48
N PRO A 73 21.50 8.57 -2.90
CA PRO A 73 20.27 8.63 -2.12
C PRO A 73 19.73 7.23 -1.77
N PRO A 74 18.89 7.09 -0.73
CA PRO A 74 18.27 5.82 -0.45
C PRO A 74 17.15 5.48 -1.44
N VAL A 75 16.67 4.26 -1.41
CA VAL A 75 15.52 3.79 -2.20
C VAL A 75 14.40 3.45 -1.24
N PHE A 76 13.25 4.12 -1.37
CA PHE A 76 12.07 3.79 -0.59
C PHE A 76 11.18 2.78 -1.33
N ALA A 77 10.61 1.86 -0.57
CA ALA A 77 9.49 1.03 -0.99
C ALA A 77 8.22 1.53 -0.31
N TYR A 78 7.22 1.89 -1.11
CA TYR A 78 5.92 2.32 -0.64
C TYR A 78 4.92 1.19 -0.79
N TYR A 79 4.24 0.86 0.31
CA TYR A 79 3.04 0.04 0.29
C TYR A 79 1.84 0.95 0.48
N ILE A 80 1.09 1.22 -0.60
CA ILE A 80 -0.03 2.16 -0.61
C ILE A 80 -1.33 1.38 -0.65
N THR A 81 -2.17 1.53 0.38
CA THR A 81 -3.41 0.78 0.54
C THR A 81 -4.65 1.68 0.45
N GLY A 82 -5.76 1.10 0.01
CA GLY A 82 -7.09 1.71 0.03
C GLY A 82 -8.19 0.66 -0.01
N GLY A 83 -9.43 1.09 0.19
CA GLY A 83 -10.61 0.24 0.13
C GLY A 83 -11.60 0.67 -0.93
N HIS A 84 -12.88 0.47 -0.63
CA HIS A 84 -13.99 0.86 -1.50
C HIS A 84 -13.97 2.36 -1.82
N GLY A 85 -13.92 2.72 -3.11
CA GLY A 85 -13.99 4.12 -3.56
C GLY A 85 -12.68 4.91 -3.43
N ASP A 86 -11.61 4.29 -2.93
CA ASP A 86 -10.33 4.96 -2.71
C ASP A 86 -9.46 5.09 -3.95
N PHE A 87 -9.91 4.62 -5.13
CA PHE A 87 -9.15 4.73 -6.38
C PHE A 87 -8.57 6.15 -6.61
N VAL A 88 -9.37 7.20 -6.40
CA VAL A 88 -8.92 8.59 -6.62
C VAL A 88 -7.89 9.02 -5.57
N ARG A 89 -8.11 8.66 -4.30
CA ARG A 89 -7.18 8.99 -3.21
C ARG A 89 -5.84 8.28 -3.37
N VAL A 90 -5.85 6.98 -3.69
CA VAL A 90 -4.65 6.17 -3.90
C VAL A 90 -3.84 6.67 -5.10
N THR A 91 -4.50 7.02 -6.21
CA THR A 91 -3.80 7.53 -7.40
C THR A 91 -3.23 8.93 -7.19
N ARG A 92 -3.94 9.81 -6.47
CA ARG A 92 -3.42 11.13 -6.06
C ARG A 92 -2.20 10.97 -5.14
N LEU A 93 -2.31 10.13 -4.11
CA LEU A 93 -1.21 9.86 -3.17
C LEU A 93 0.01 9.29 -3.89
N LEU A 94 -0.18 8.34 -4.80
CA LEU A 94 0.91 7.82 -5.63
C LEU A 94 1.60 8.95 -6.40
N LYS A 95 0.85 9.80 -7.10
CA LYS A 95 1.42 10.95 -7.84
C LYS A 95 2.18 11.91 -6.94
N ALA A 96 1.65 12.17 -5.74
CA ALA A 96 2.27 13.05 -4.74
C ALA A 96 3.59 12.49 -4.20
N ALA A 97 3.66 11.17 -3.99
CA ALA A 97 4.83 10.48 -3.46
C ALA A 97 5.73 9.83 -4.54
N TYR A 98 5.48 10.07 -5.83
CA TYR A 98 6.20 9.39 -6.91
C TYR A 98 7.61 9.93 -7.13
N HIS A 99 8.56 9.01 -7.28
CA HIS A 99 9.92 9.24 -7.72
C HIS A 99 10.41 7.98 -8.45
N PRO A 100 11.07 8.08 -9.62
CA PRO A 100 11.45 6.91 -10.44
C PRO A 100 12.43 5.95 -9.73
N ARG A 101 13.20 6.47 -8.79
CA ARG A 101 14.10 5.69 -7.91
C ARG A 101 13.37 4.68 -7.03
N ASN A 102 12.20 5.05 -6.51
CA ASN A 102 11.51 4.32 -5.46
C ASN A 102 10.69 3.17 -6.05
N ARG A 103 10.19 2.28 -5.18
CA ARG A 103 9.33 1.16 -5.54
C ARG A 103 7.94 1.37 -4.94
N TYR A 104 6.90 1.04 -5.70
CA TYR A 104 5.52 1.24 -5.26
C TYR A 104 4.75 -0.06 -5.43
N LEU A 105 4.03 -0.46 -4.38
CA LEU A 105 3.08 -1.55 -4.41
C LEU A 105 1.73 -1.01 -3.96
N LEU A 106 0.76 -1.00 -4.87
CA LEU A 106 -0.59 -0.55 -4.63
C LEU A 106 -1.48 -1.75 -4.32
N HIS A 107 -2.33 -1.60 -3.32
CA HIS A 107 -3.30 -2.61 -2.92
C HIS A 107 -4.64 -1.96 -2.62
N LEU A 108 -5.68 -2.44 -3.30
CA LEU A 108 -7.05 -2.17 -2.91
C LEU A 108 -7.63 -3.45 -2.34
N ASP A 109 -8.27 -3.33 -1.18
CA ASP A 109 -8.78 -4.46 -0.40
C ASP A 109 -9.96 -5.20 -1.06
N ALA A 110 -10.54 -6.16 -0.34
CA ALA A 110 -11.71 -6.90 -0.83
C ALA A 110 -13.00 -6.07 -0.84
N GLY A 111 -13.05 -4.93 -0.15
CA GLY A 111 -14.14 -3.95 -0.22
C GLY A 111 -14.15 -3.16 -1.53
N ALA A 112 -12.99 -2.97 -2.17
CA ALA A 112 -12.93 -2.47 -3.54
C ALA A 112 -13.51 -3.51 -4.52
N GLY A 113 -14.29 -3.06 -5.49
CA GLY A 113 -14.85 -3.96 -6.52
C GLY A 113 -13.78 -4.51 -7.45
N ALA A 114 -14.04 -5.65 -8.11
CA ALA A 114 -13.14 -6.19 -9.13
C ALA A 114 -12.87 -5.18 -10.26
N TYR A 115 -13.90 -4.42 -10.65
CA TYR A 115 -13.77 -3.32 -11.61
C TYR A 115 -12.81 -2.23 -11.14
N GLU A 116 -12.90 -1.81 -9.88
CA GLU A 116 -12.05 -0.75 -9.32
C GLU A 116 -10.58 -1.18 -9.27
N ARG A 117 -10.31 -2.43 -8.87
CA ARG A 117 -8.96 -3.01 -8.92
C ARG A 117 -8.41 -3.11 -10.34
N ALA A 118 -9.22 -3.57 -11.29
CA ALA A 118 -8.83 -3.62 -12.70
C ALA A 118 -8.58 -2.21 -13.27
N ARG A 119 -9.38 -1.22 -12.86
CA ARG A 119 -9.20 0.19 -13.23
C ARG A 119 -7.88 0.73 -12.69
N LEU A 120 -7.50 0.42 -11.44
CA LEU A 120 -6.20 0.79 -10.88
C LEU A 120 -5.03 0.20 -11.68
N ALA A 121 -5.10 -1.09 -12.03
CA ALA A 121 -4.08 -1.74 -12.84
C ALA A 121 -3.99 -1.17 -14.26
N SER A 122 -5.11 -0.79 -14.87
CA SER A 122 -5.14 -0.13 -16.19
C SER A 122 -4.60 1.30 -16.12
N TYR A 123 -4.93 2.04 -15.06
CA TYR A 123 -4.42 3.38 -14.81
C TYR A 123 -2.89 3.39 -14.71
N VAL A 124 -2.31 2.52 -13.89
CA VAL A 124 -0.84 2.41 -13.74
C VAL A 124 -0.14 2.11 -15.07
N ARG A 125 -0.76 1.30 -15.93
CA ARG A 125 -0.23 0.97 -17.27
C ARG A 125 -0.39 2.10 -18.30
N SER A 126 -1.33 3.02 -18.08
CA SER A 126 -1.58 4.16 -18.98
C SER A 126 -0.65 5.35 -18.70
N GLU A 127 -0.13 5.46 -17.49
CA GLU A 127 0.73 6.57 -17.07
C GLU A 127 2.16 6.37 -17.58
N ARG A 128 2.63 7.30 -18.44
CA ARG A 128 3.92 7.17 -19.15
C ARG A 128 5.10 6.99 -18.20
N ALA A 129 5.14 7.75 -17.10
CA ALA A 129 6.23 7.64 -16.12
C ALA A 129 6.26 6.26 -15.44
N PHE A 130 5.10 5.76 -15.02
CA PHE A 130 5.00 4.48 -14.30
C PHE A 130 5.36 3.31 -15.23
N LEU A 131 4.89 3.37 -16.48
CA LEU A 131 5.23 2.38 -17.49
C LEU A 131 6.72 2.45 -17.87
N GLY A 132 7.27 3.66 -18.05
CA GLY A 132 8.65 3.87 -18.49
C GLY A 132 9.70 3.41 -17.47
N TYR A 133 9.47 3.67 -16.18
CA TYR A 133 10.39 3.23 -15.11
C TYR A 133 10.05 1.86 -14.54
N GLY A 134 8.85 1.33 -14.79
CA GLY A 134 8.44 -0.02 -14.38
C GLY A 134 8.48 -0.25 -12.87
N ASN A 135 8.32 0.81 -12.07
CA ASN A 135 8.55 0.79 -10.63
C ASN A 135 7.26 0.83 -9.78
N VAL A 136 6.10 0.71 -10.42
CA VAL A 136 4.78 0.69 -9.78
C VAL A 136 4.08 -0.64 -10.08
N HIS A 137 3.72 -1.37 -9.03
CA HIS A 137 3.04 -2.65 -9.10
C HIS A 137 1.68 -2.58 -8.41
N VAL A 138 0.72 -3.39 -8.88
CA VAL A 138 -0.62 -3.48 -8.30
C VAL A 138 -0.90 -4.91 -7.89
N ILE A 139 -1.36 -5.12 -6.66
CA ILE A 139 -1.85 -6.42 -6.22
C ILE A 139 -3.24 -6.65 -6.83
N GLY A 140 -3.38 -7.65 -7.70
CA GLY A 140 -4.66 -7.94 -8.36
C GLY A 140 -5.75 -8.50 -7.43
N ARG A 141 -5.36 -9.28 -6.41
CA ARG A 141 -6.26 -9.85 -5.41
C ARG A 141 -6.32 -8.98 -4.17
N GLY A 142 -7.49 -8.39 -3.92
CA GLY A 142 -7.78 -7.71 -2.65
C GLY A 142 -7.84 -8.70 -1.50
N ASP A 143 -7.24 -8.32 -0.38
CA ASP A 143 -7.33 -9.08 0.87
C ASP A 143 -8.55 -8.60 1.65
N ALA A 144 -9.26 -9.53 2.29
CA ALA A 144 -10.26 -9.13 3.28
C ALA A 144 -9.55 -8.44 4.44
N LEU A 145 -10.01 -7.27 4.84
CA LEU A 145 -9.40 -6.54 5.95
C LEU A 145 -10.38 -5.65 6.71
N ASP A 146 -10.09 -5.48 8.01
CA ASP A 146 -10.54 -4.37 8.84
C ASP A 146 -9.27 -3.73 9.43
N GLY A 147 -9.11 -2.42 9.25
CA GLY A 147 -7.90 -1.69 9.68
C GLY A 147 -7.63 -1.75 11.19
N ARG A 148 -8.66 -2.02 12.00
CA ARG A 148 -8.57 -2.20 13.45
C ARG A 148 -8.19 -3.62 13.85
N GLY A 149 -8.18 -4.53 12.88
CA GLY A 149 -8.03 -5.97 13.08
C GLY A 149 -6.61 -6.49 12.84
N PRO A 150 -6.32 -7.71 13.29
CA PRO A 150 -5.10 -8.44 12.94
C PRO A 150 -4.91 -8.68 11.43
N SER A 151 -6.01 -8.69 10.65
CA SER A 151 -5.95 -8.73 9.19
C SER A 151 -5.15 -7.59 8.58
N ALA A 152 -5.11 -6.41 9.21
CA ALA A 152 -4.26 -5.29 8.78
C ALA A 152 -2.76 -5.65 8.85
N VAL A 153 -2.32 -6.33 9.92
CA VAL A 153 -0.93 -6.80 10.07
C VAL A 153 -0.61 -7.86 9.03
N ALA A 154 -1.53 -8.80 8.79
CA ALA A 154 -1.36 -9.83 7.77
C ALA A 154 -1.22 -9.22 6.36
N ALA A 155 -2.06 -8.23 6.02
CA ALA A 155 -1.99 -7.51 4.75
C ALA A 155 -0.66 -6.74 4.61
N ALA A 156 -0.22 -6.03 5.66
CA ALA A 156 1.06 -5.32 5.67
C ALA A 156 2.26 -6.27 5.45
N LEU A 157 2.29 -7.43 6.13
CA LEU A 157 3.34 -8.43 5.95
C LEU A 157 3.29 -9.09 4.57
N ARG A 158 2.10 -9.30 3.99
CA ARG A 158 1.96 -9.76 2.61
C ARG A 158 2.53 -8.75 1.63
N GLY A 159 2.18 -7.46 1.77
CA GLY A 159 2.72 -6.38 0.95
C GLY A 159 4.25 -6.30 1.05
N ALA A 160 4.78 -6.37 2.27
CA ALA A 160 6.21 -6.44 2.53
C ALA A 160 6.89 -7.64 1.85
N ALA A 161 6.32 -8.84 1.97
CA ALA A 161 6.85 -10.06 1.35
C ALA A 161 6.88 -9.97 -0.18
N ILE A 162 5.88 -9.31 -0.80
CA ILE A 162 5.88 -9.04 -2.24
C ILE A 162 6.98 -8.05 -2.59
N LEU A 163 7.09 -6.92 -1.88
CA LEU A 163 8.12 -5.89 -2.11
C LEU A 163 9.54 -6.43 -1.96
N LEU A 164 9.78 -7.40 -1.06
CA LEU A 164 11.06 -8.08 -0.95
C LEU A 164 11.43 -8.86 -2.21
N ARG A 165 10.43 -9.38 -2.96
CA ARG A 165 10.61 -10.17 -4.18
C ARG A 165 10.63 -9.34 -5.46
N VAL A 166 9.71 -8.39 -5.60
CA VAL A 166 9.54 -7.62 -6.85
C VAL A 166 10.47 -6.40 -6.94
N GLY A 167 11.05 -5.99 -5.81
CA GLY A 167 12.02 -4.89 -5.75
C GLY A 167 13.12 -5.20 -4.75
N ALA A 168 14.05 -6.10 -5.09
CA ALA A 168 15.04 -6.64 -4.14
C ALA A 168 16.03 -5.62 -3.53
N ASP A 169 15.90 -4.33 -3.83
CA ASP A 169 16.98 -3.35 -3.72
C ASP A 169 16.61 -2.02 -3.05
N TRP A 170 15.56 -2.01 -2.24
CA TRP A 170 15.15 -0.83 -1.44
C TRP A 170 15.75 -0.83 -0.02
N ASP A 171 15.83 0.34 0.61
CA ASP A 171 16.42 0.55 1.94
C ASP A 171 15.35 0.62 3.04
N TRP A 172 14.25 1.34 2.80
CA TRP A 172 13.15 1.50 3.76
C TRP A 172 11.78 1.21 3.17
N LEU A 173 10.93 0.56 3.95
CA LEU A 173 9.51 0.36 3.69
C LEU A 173 8.70 1.45 4.39
N VAL A 174 7.80 2.11 3.64
CA VAL A 174 6.84 3.08 4.12
C VAL A 174 5.44 2.60 3.76
N ALA A 175 4.63 2.26 4.76
CA ALA A 175 3.22 1.91 4.56
C ALA A 175 2.35 3.17 4.62
N LEU A 176 1.50 3.41 3.63
CA LEU A 176 0.58 4.55 3.56
C LEU A 176 -0.83 4.07 3.21
N GLY A 177 -1.84 4.60 3.87
CA GLY A 177 -3.24 4.43 3.51
C GLY A 177 -3.77 5.58 2.64
N ALA A 178 -4.98 5.41 2.10
CA ALA A 178 -5.67 6.42 1.30
C ALA A 178 -5.98 7.74 2.04
N ALA A 179 -5.84 7.75 3.37
CA ALA A 179 -5.97 8.93 4.22
C ALA A 179 -4.62 9.54 4.65
N ASP A 180 -3.50 9.09 4.08
CA ASP A 180 -2.18 9.67 4.30
C ASP A 180 -1.76 10.58 3.14
N TYR A 181 -0.87 11.54 3.41
CA TYR A 181 -0.31 12.44 2.39
C TYR A 181 1.11 12.92 2.76
N PRO A 182 2.03 13.07 1.79
CA PRO A 182 3.36 13.62 2.06
C PRO A 182 3.31 15.11 2.40
N LEU A 183 4.16 15.52 3.35
CA LEU A 183 4.39 16.93 3.75
C LEU A 183 5.74 17.45 3.26
N VAL A 184 6.46 16.65 2.46
CA VAL A 184 7.73 16.99 1.82
C VAL A 184 7.76 16.41 0.41
N THR A 185 8.57 17.01 -0.47
CA THR A 185 8.82 16.41 -1.79
C THR A 185 9.64 15.11 -1.66
N GLN A 186 9.62 14.26 -2.68
CA GLN A 186 10.44 13.05 -2.66
C GLN A 186 11.93 13.37 -2.65
N ASP A 187 12.37 14.41 -3.36
CA ASP A 187 13.75 14.89 -3.28
C ASP A 187 14.13 15.32 -1.85
N ASP A 188 13.24 16.06 -1.17
CA ASP A 188 13.44 16.46 0.22
C ASP A 188 13.56 15.26 1.16
N LEU A 189 12.72 14.25 0.99
CA LEU A 189 12.75 13.01 1.77
C LEU A 189 14.05 12.23 1.51
N LEU A 190 14.40 12.02 0.23
CA LEU A 190 15.62 11.34 -0.20
C LEU A 190 16.86 12.05 0.34
N HIS A 191 16.88 13.38 0.28
CA HIS A 191 17.96 14.18 0.84
C HIS A 191 18.07 13.98 2.36
N ALA A 192 16.97 14.13 3.10
CA ALA A 192 16.98 14.02 4.55
C ALA A 192 17.40 12.64 5.06
N PHE A 193 17.05 11.57 4.34
CA PHE A 193 17.44 10.21 4.68
C PHE A 193 18.81 9.78 4.13
N SER A 194 19.46 10.60 3.29
CA SER A 194 20.78 10.26 2.73
C SER A 194 21.88 10.17 3.79
N SER A 195 21.75 10.91 4.89
CA SER A 195 22.69 10.87 6.04
C SER A 195 22.29 9.86 7.11
N VAL A 196 21.16 9.16 6.95
CA VAL A 196 20.63 8.24 7.96
C VAL A 196 21.22 6.84 7.72
N PRO A 197 21.75 6.16 8.76
CA PRO A 197 22.14 4.76 8.62
C PRO A 197 20.95 3.89 8.20
N ARG A 198 21.12 3.15 7.09
CA ARG A 198 20.05 2.43 6.37
C ARG A 198 19.42 1.27 7.16
N ASP A 199 20.05 0.86 8.25
CA ASP A 199 19.59 -0.17 9.16
C ASP A 199 18.63 0.35 10.25
N LEU A 200 18.55 1.68 10.45
CA LEU A 200 17.64 2.28 11.42
C LEU A 200 16.16 2.16 11.02
N ASN A 201 15.31 1.99 12.02
CA ASN A 201 13.87 1.94 11.92
C ASN A 201 13.26 3.11 12.68
N PHE A 202 12.25 3.76 12.11
CA PHE A 202 11.49 4.81 12.78
C PHE A 202 10.18 4.21 13.26
N ILE A 203 10.18 3.79 14.53
CA ILE A 203 9.06 3.13 15.19
C ILE A 203 8.82 3.87 16.49
N ASP A 204 7.77 4.69 16.50
CA ASP A 204 7.21 5.19 17.74
C ASP A 204 6.70 4.01 18.59
N HIS A 205 7.14 3.95 19.84
CA HIS A 205 6.80 2.90 20.78
C HIS A 205 6.90 3.38 22.24
N ARG A 206 6.03 2.80 23.07
CA ARG A 206 6.08 2.85 24.52
C ARG A 206 5.70 1.48 25.08
N ALA A 207 6.21 1.14 26.26
CA ALA A 207 5.75 -0.04 26.98
C ALA A 207 4.24 0.08 27.20
N ASP A 208 3.52 -0.98 26.87
CA ASP A 208 2.10 -1.04 27.13
C ASP A 208 1.87 -1.23 28.63
N SER A 209 1.00 -0.41 29.24
CA SER A 209 0.67 -0.48 30.67
C SER A 209 -0.66 -1.17 30.96
N GLU A 210 -1.42 -1.54 29.93
CA GLU A 210 -2.74 -2.14 30.09
C GLU A 210 -2.66 -3.55 30.67
N SER A 211 -3.42 -3.86 31.70
CA SER A 211 -3.36 -5.20 32.32
C SER A 211 -4.12 -6.26 31.51
N HIS A 212 -5.07 -5.83 30.68
CA HIS A 212 -5.98 -6.70 29.97
C HIS A 212 -6.30 -6.15 28.59
N HIS A 213 -6.30 -7.00 27.57
CA HIS A 213 -6.69 -6.63 26.21
C HIS A 213 -8.05 -7.20 25.83
N VAL A 214 -8.82 -6.41 25.06
CA VAL A 214 -10.08 -6.85 24.45
C VAL A 214 -9.77 -7.93 23.42
N VAL A 215 -10.52 -9.03 23.50
CA VAL A 215 -10.41 -10.12 22.54
C VAL A 215 -11.41 -9.90 21.41
N VAL A 216 -10.92 -9.84 20.18
CA VAL A 216 -11.74 -9.72 18.97
C VAL A 216 -11.58 -10.93 18.07
N VAL A 217 -12.62 -11.22 17.31
CA VAL A 217 -12.59 -12.19 16.23
C VAL A 217 -12.61 -11.43 14.92
N ASP A 218 -11.49 -11.50 14.21
CA ASP A 218 -11.32 -10.91 12.90
C ASP A 218 -11.61 -11.97 11.82
N GLN A 219 -12.85 -12.00 11.34
CA GLN A 219 -13.30 -12.95 10.32
C GLN A 219 -12.57 -12.76 8.99
N ASN A 220 -11.95 -11.59 8.76
CA ASN A 220 -11.20 -11.30 7.53
C ASN A 220 -9.98 -12.21 7.35
N LEU A 221 -9.46 -12.80 8.43
CA LEU A 221 -8.41 -13.83 8.34
C LEU A 221 -8.89 -15.16 7.76
N LEU A 222 -10.21 -15.39 7.74
CA LEU A 222 -10.82 -16.68 7.40
C LEU A 222 -11.68 -16.63 6.13
N GLN A 223 -11.94 -15.44 5.58
CA GLN A 223 -12.85 -15.25 4.45
C GLN A 223 -12.28 -14.30 3.41
N SER A 224 -12.97 -14.18 2.27
CA SER A 224 -12.51 -13.37 1.13
C SER A 224 -13.21 -12.02 0.98
N THR A 225 -14.06 -11.62 1.92
CA THR A 225 -14.83 -10.37 1.93
C THR A 225 -14.59 -9.61 3.22
N ASN A 226 -14.57 -8.28 3.14
CA ASN A 226 -14.47 -7.44 4.33
C ASN A 226 -15.65 -7.71 5.28
N ALA A 227 -15.36 -7.83 6.57
CA ALA A 227 -16.35 -7.87 7.64
C ALA A 227 -15.86 -7.08 8.85
N GLU A 228 -16.81 -6.59 9.62
CA GLU A 228 -16.51 -5.91 10.87
C GLU A 228 -15.97 -6.88 11.93
N LEU A 229 -15.15 -6.35 12.84
CA LEU A 229 -14.67 -7.10 13.99
C LEU A 229 -15.82 -7.51 14.91
N SER A 230 -15.80 -8.77 15.32
CA SER A 230 -16.70 -9.29 16.35
C SER A 230 -16.02 -9.25 17.71
N PHE A 231 -16.69 -8.70 18.71
CA PHE A 231 -16.15 -8.55 20.07
C PHE A 231 -16.50 -9.77 20.91
N SER A 232 -15.51 -10.29 21.65
CA SER A 232 -15.74 -11.26 22.71
C SER A 232 -15.92 -10.56 24.05
N SER A 233 -16.68 -11.17 24.96
CA SER A 233 -16.77 -10.71 26.36
C SER A 233 -15.51 -11.01 27.18
N GLY A 234 -14.61 -11.85 26.64
CA GLY A 234 -13.36 -12.24 27.29
C GLY A 234 -12.30 -11.14 27.27
N ARG A 235 -11.47 -11.14 28.31
CA ARG A 235 -10.21 -10.37 28.39
C ARG A 235 -9.04 -11.33 28.39
N ARG A 236 -7.92 -10.92 27.78
CA ARG A 236 -6.66 -11.67 27.83
C ARG A 236 -5.67 -10.95 28.75
N GLU A 237 -5.04 -11.71 29.64
CA GLU A 237 -3.93 -11.26 30.48
C GLU A 237 -2.66 -11.04 29.67
N LYS A 238 -1.74 -10.24 30.20
CA LYS A 238 -0.44 -10.03 29.55
C LYS A 238 0.37 -11.33 29.47
N PRO A 239 1.08 -11.56 28.36
CA PRO A 239 1.99 -12.67 28.24
C PRO A 239 3.19 -12.47 29.18
N ASP A 240 3.74 -13.58 29.69
CA ASP A 240 4.97 -13.61 30.49
C ASP A 240 6.23 -13.86 29.65
N ALA A 241 6.05 -14.32 28.41
CA ALA A 241 7.14 -14.67 27.50
C ALA A 241 7.79 -13.48 26.77
N PHE A 242 7.12 -12.32 26.71
CA PHE A 242 7.61 -11.11 26.03
C PHE A 242 6.89 -9.86 26.52
N GLU A 243 7.54 -8.71 26.39
CA GLU A 243 6.99 -7.42 26.78
C GLU A 243 6.17 -6.80 25.66
N LEU A 244 5.01 -6.23 25.98
CA LEU A 244 4.16 -5.57 24.98
C LEU A 244 4.54 -4.11 24.80
N PHE A 245 4.64 -3.69 23.54
CA PHE A 245 4.87 -2.30 23.17
C PHE A 245 3.81 -1.85 22.18
N ARG A 246 3.34 -0.62 22.36
CA ARG A 246 2.38 0.04 21.46
C ARG A 246 2.93 1.37 20.96
N GLY A 247 2.57 1.77 19.76
CA GLY A 247 2.79 3.12 19.24
C GLY A 247 2.04 3.36 17.95
N SER A 248 2.56 4.25 17.12
CA SER A 248 1.94 4.56 15.82
C SER A 248 1.83 3.32 14.92
N PRO A 249 0.67 3.07 14.25
CA PRO A 249 0.51 1.92 13.34
C PRO A 249 1.27 2.10 12.01
N SER A 250 1.89 3.27 11.82
CA SER A 250 2.54 3.65 10.58
C SER A 250 4.03 3.90 10.85
N PRO A 251 4.87 2.85 10.90
CA PRO A 251 6.31 3.00 11.02
C PRO A 251 7.00 3.24 9.66
N ILE A 252 8.30 3.57 9.70
CA ILE A 252 9.23 3.44 8.56
C ILE A 252 10.26 2.37 8.93
N LEU A 253 10.26 1.27 8.17
CA LEU A 253 10.98 0.05 8.54
C LEU A 253 12.17 -0.18 7.63
N SER A 254 13.35 -0.47 8.18
CA SER A 254 14.51 -0.86 7.37
C SER A 254 14.27 -2.21 6.71
N ARG A 255 14.87 -2.43 5.55
CA ARG A 255 14.75 -3.70 4.83
C ARG A 255 15.14 -4.90 5.70
N ALA A 256 16.22 -4.78 6.47
CA ALA A 256 16.69 -5.86 7.35
C ALA A 256 15.65 -6.26 8.42
N PHE A 257 14.92 -5.29 8.97
CA PHE A 257 13.85 -5.57 9.91
C PHE A 257 12.64 -6.20 9.23
N VAL A 258 12.27 -5.71 8.04
CA VAL A 258 11.18 -6.29 7.25
C VAL A 258 11.48 -7.75 6.87
N GLU A 259 12.71 -8.05 6.44
CA GLU A 259 13.17 -9.41 6.16
C GLU A 259 13.06 -10.30 7.40
N HIS A 260 13.40 -9.78 8.58
CA HIS A 260 13.25 -10.51 9.83
C HIS A 260 11.78 -10.80 10.16
N CYS A 261 10.87 -9.83 10.02
CA CYS A 261 9.43 -10.04 10.25
C CYS A 261 8.82 -11.07 9.29
N VAL A 262 9.23 -11.04 8.02
CA VAL A 262 8.70 -11.95 6.98
C VAL A 262 9.31 -13.35 7.07
N ALA A 263 10.63 -13.47 7.22
CA ALA A 263 11.32 -14.75 7.29
C ALA A 263 11.20 -15.41 8.67
N ALA A 264 11.05 -14.61 9.72
CA ALA A 264 10.93 -14.99 11.12
C ALA A 264 11.94 -16.09 11.54
N PRO A 265 13.25 -15.83 11.44
CA PRO A 265 14.28 -16.86 11.64
C PRO A 265 14.34 -17.43 13.07
N ASP A 266 13.88 -16.68 14.07
CA ASP A 266 13.87 -17.04 15.49
C ASP A 266 12.45 -17.29 16.04
N ASN A 267 11.47 -17.44 15.15
CA ASN A 267 10.05 -17.64 15.43
C ASN A 267 9.33 -16.53 16.21
N LEU A 268 10.01 -15.56 16.81
CA LEU A 268 9.38 -14.46 17.56
C LEU A 268 8.30 -13.75 16.73
N PRO A 269 8.53 -13.34 15.47
CA PRO A 269 7.48 -12.72 14.65
C PRO A 269 6.27 -13.63 14.41
N ARG A 270 6.46 -14.97 14.34
CA ARG A 270 5.34 -15.93 14.18
C ARG A 270 4.55 -16.09 15.48
N THR A 271 5.24 -16.19 16.61
CA THR A 271 4.61 -16.23 17.94
C THR A 271 3.77 -14.98 18.17
N LEU A 272 4.30 -13.81 17.82
CA LEU A 272 3.58 -12.55 17.94
C LEU A 272 2.38 -12.48 16.98
N LEU A 273 2.47 -12.99 15.75
CA LEU A 273 1.30 -13.10 14.87
C LEU A 273 0.19 -13.97 15.46
N MET A 274 0.54 -15.10 16.09
CA MET A 274 -0.43 -15.94 16.78
C MET A 274 -1.04 -15.23 18.00
N TYR A 275 -0.22 -14.50 18.76
CA TYR A 275 -0.71 -13.73 19.91
C TYR A 275 -1.68 -12.64 19.47
N PHE A 276 -1.30 -11.83 18.46
CA PHE A 276 -2.11 -10.71 18.01
C PHE A 276 -3.29 -11.10 17.12
N SER A 277 -3.51 -12.39 16.79
CA SER A 277 -4.58 -12.84 15.89
C SER A 277 -6.00 -12.56 16.40
N ASN A 278 -6.15 -12.11 17.64
CA ASN A 278 -7.41 -11.76 18.27
C ASN A 278 -7.31 -10.49 19.12
N THR A 279 -6.43 -9.56 18.73
CA THR A 279 -6.18 -8.28 19.41
C THR A 279 -6.69 -7.11 18.57
N MET A 280 -7.35 -6.15 19.21
CA MET A 280 -7.70 -4.88 18.58
C MET A 280 -6.47 -4.03 18.32
N ASP A 281 -6.51 -3.26 17.23
CA ASP A 281 -5.47 -2.33 16.81
C ASP A 281 -4.10 -3.01 16.74
N ALA A 282 -4.06 -4.27 16.30
CA ALA A 282 -2.85 -5.10 16.26
C ALA A 282 -1.68 -4.44 15.51
N ALA A 283 -1.96 -3.58 14.52
CA ALA A 283 -0.96 -2.81 13.79
C ALA A 283 -0.20 -1.79 14.66
N GLU A 284 -0.80 -1.31 15.75
CA GLU A 284 -0.15 -0.43 16.74
C GLU A 284 0.82 -1.18 17.67
N PHE A 285 0.77 -2.51 17.66
CA PHE A 285 1.56 -3.35 18.57
C PHE A 285 2.62 -4.19 17.87
N TYR A 286 2.28 -4.76 16.71
CA TYR A 286 3.05 -5.87 16.14
C TYR A 286 4.52 -5.51 15.91
N PHE A 287 4.78 -4.44 15.15
CA PHE A 287 6.14 -4.04 14.80
C PHE A 287 6.92 -3.53 16.02
N GLN A 288 6.25 -2.81 16.92
CA GLN A 288 6.80 -2.31 18.18
C GLN A 288 7.26 -3.46 19.07
N THR A 289 6.41 -4.46 19.22
CA THR A 289 6.65 -5.62 20.08
C THR A 289 7.72 -6.54 19.48
N VAL A 290 7.70 -6.79 18.15
CA VAL A 290 8.79 -7.52 17.47
C VAL A 290 10.12 -6.80 17.69
N MET A 291 10.14 -5.49 17.46
CA MET A 291 11.35 -4.66 17.58
C MET A 291 11.95 -4.72 18.99
N ALA A 292 11.14 -4.42 20.01
CA ALA A 292 11.59 -4.33 21.39
C ALA A 292 12.08 -5.67 21.96
N ASN A 293 11.49 -6.79 21.51
CA ASN A 293 11.85 -8.12 21.98
C ASN A 293 12.92 -8.82 21.11
N SER A 294 13.41 -8.16 20.06
CA SER A 294 14.47 -8.71 19.19
C SER A 294 15.84 -8.15 19.56
N PRO A 295 16.76 -8.95 20.13
CA PRO A 295 18.10 -8.47 20.51
C PRO A 295 18.89 -7.85 19.36
N ARG A 296 18.66 -8.34 18.13
CA ARG A 296 19.30 -7.87 16.90
C ARG A 296 19.03 -6.39 16.58
N PHE A 297 17.89 -5.85 17.01
CA PHE A 297 17.45 -4.51 16.59
C PHE A 297 17.41 -3.47 17.71
N ARG A 298 17.95 -3.80 18.91
CA ARG A 298 17.98 -2.90 20.07
C ARG A 298 18.61 -1.53 19.77
N ASN A 299 19.66 -1.50 18.96
CA ASN A 299 20.39 -0.27 18.61
C ASN A 299 19.98 0.32 17.25
N SER A 300 18.97 -0.24 16.60
CA SER A 300 18.50 0.19 15.27
C SER A 300 17.11 0.80 15.30
N THR A 301 16.70 1.37 16.43
CA THR A 301 15.35 1.92 16.63
C THR A 301 15.42 3.40 17.01
N VAL A 302 14.74 4.22 16.22
CA VAL A 302 14.48 5.63 16.49
C VAL A 302 13.02 5.73 16.95
N ASN A 303 12.81 6.19 18.18
CA ASN A 303 11.48 6.26 18.79
C ASN A 303 10.67 7.48 18.30
N HIS A 304 10.27 7.46 17.02
CA HIS A 304 9.50 8.52 16.38
C HIS A 304 8.85 7.99 15.10
N SER A 305 7.65 8.47 14.75
CA SER A 305 6.93 8.02 13.53
C SER A 305 7.28 8.83 12.28
N VAL A 306 7.83 10.04 12.46
CA VAL A 306 8.07 11.04 11.38
C VAL A 306 6.76 11.39 10.66
N ARG A 307 5.63 11.22 11.37
CA ARG A 307 4.27 11.47 10.90
C ARG A 307 3.56 12.43 11.83
N PHE A 308 2.63 13.20 11.27
CA PHE A 308 1.78 14.12 12.00
C PHE A 308 0.30 13.82 11.77
N ASP A 309 -0.49 13.77 12.82
CA ASP A 309 -1.94 13.58 12.67
C ASP A 309 -2.60 14.89 12.28
N VAL A 310 -3.42 14.87 11.23
CA VAL A 310 -4.15 16.06 10.78
C VAL A 310 -5.07 16.56 11.90
N PRO A 311 -4.96 17.83 12.34
CA PRO A 311 -5.85 18.36 13.36
C PRO A 311 -7.31 18.32 12.87
N PRO A 312 -8.28 18.00 13.75
CA PRO A 312 -9.68 17.98 13.36
C PRO A 312 -10.13 19.37 12.89
N PRO A 313 -11.10 19.46 11.96
CA PRO A 313 -11.61 20.75 11.47
C PRO A 313 -12.35 21.55 12.57
N GLN A 314 -12.79 20.89 13.63
CA GLN A 314 -13.49 21.50 14.75
C GLN A 314 -12.51 22.33 15.59
N GLY A 315 -12.69 23.65 15.59
CA GLY A 315 -11.90 24.56 16.43
C GLY A 315 -10.63 25.12 15.78
N MET A 316 -10.37 24.82 14.50
CA MET A 316 -9.22 25.36 13.77
C MET A 316 -9.58 25.68 12.32
N ASP A 317 -9.24 26.89 11.86
CA ASP A 317 -9.47 27.29 10.47
C ASP A 317 -8.49 26.58 9.50
N LEU A 318 -8.79 26.61 8.20
CA LEU A 318 -7.98 25.94 7.18
C LEU A 318 -6.53 26.41 7.20
N ARG A 319 -6.29 27.70 7.46
CA ARG A 319 -4.95 28.28 7.49
C ARG A 319 -4.13 27.73 8.65
N SER A 320 -4.68 27.73 9.86
CA SER A 320 -3.97 27.25 11.05
C SER A 320 -3.74 25.74 10.98
N ARG A 321 -4.69 24.97 10.41
CA ARG A 321 -4.50 23.53 10.17
C ARG A 321 -3.34 23.27 9.21
N TYR A 322 -3.27 24.04 8.13
CA TYR A 322 -2.18 23.98 7.17
C TYR A 322 -0.84 24.38 7.80
N ASP A 323 -0.79 25.50 8.53
CA ASP A 323 0.42 25.99 9.19
C ASP A 323 0.94 24.97 10.23
N ALA A 324 0.05 24.29 10.96
CA ALA A 324 0.40 23.20 11.87
C ALA A 324 1.02 22.00 11.13
N LEU A 325 0.43 21.60 9.99
CA LEU A 325 0.95 20.49 9.18
C LEU A 325 2.36 20.81 8.64
N VAL A 326 2.53 21.94 7.97
CA VAL A 326 3.81 22.34 7.35
C VAL A 326 4.87 22.67 8.41
N GLY A 327 4.44 23.23 9.54
CA GLY A 327 5.28 23.58 10.69
C GLY A 327 5.76 22.38 11.50
N SER A 328 5.09 21.23 11.42
CA SER A 328 5.45 20.03 12.19
C SER A 328 6.84 19.48 11.89
N GLY A 329 7.36 19.71 10.69
CA GLY A 329 8.62 19.12 10.22
C GLY A 329 8.55 17.62 9.91
N ALA A 330 7.36 17.00 10.02
CA ALA A 330 7.15 15.60 9.68
C ALA A 330 7.24 15.35 8.16
N ALA A 331 7.49 14.10 7.77
CA ALA A 331 7.57 13.70 6.37
C ALA A 331 6.19 13.43 5.76
N PHE A 332 5.25 12.93 6.56
CA PHE A 332 3.88 12.64 6.14
C PHE A 332 2.88 13.12 7.18
N ALA A 333 1.64 13.28 6.74
CA ALA A 333 0.50 13.42 7.62
C ALA A 333 -0.54 12.36 7.33
N GLY A 334 -1.29 11.97 8.35
CA GLY A 334 -2.33 10.96 8.27
C GLY A 334 -3.69 11.45 8.71
N ARG A 335 -4.72 10.63 8.45
CA ARG A 335 -6.12 10.85 8.85
C ARG A 335 -6.82 11.99 8.09
N PHE A 336 -6.44 12.24 6.84
CA PHE A 336 -7.18 13.14 5.96
C PHE A 336 -8.60 12.61 5.71
N GLY A 337 -9.60 13.42 6.09
CA GLY A 337 -11.02 13.14 5.85
C GLY A 337 -11.45 13.64 4.47
N ASP A 338 -12.44 14.52 4.41
CA ASP A 338 -12.84 15.27 3.22
C ASP A 338 -12.08 16.61 3.13
N ASP A 339 -10.76 16.54 3.25
CA ASP A 339 -9.85 17.68 3.37
C ASP A 339 -9.31 18.17 2.01
N GLU A 340 -10.16 18.20 0.97
CA GLU A 340 -9.76 18.46 -0.41
C GLU A 340 -9.02 19.81 -0.58
N ALA A 341 -9.50 20.87 0.07
CA ALA A 341 -8.86 22.18 0.04
C ALA A 341 -7.48 22.18 0.71
N LEU A 342 -7.30 21.36 1.75
CA LEU A 342 -6.02 21.24 2.46
C LEU A 342 -5.02 20.44 1.63
N LEU A 343 -5.45 19.33 1.03
CA LEU A 343 -4.66 18.53 0.11
C LEU A 343 -4.23 19.34 -1.11
N GLN A 344 -5.15 20.13 -1.69
CA GLN A 344 -4.85 21.02 -2.82
C GLN A 344 -3.79 22.05 -2.45
N ARG A 345 -3.90 22.65 -1.26
CA ARG A 345 -2.91 23.61 -0.76
C ARG A 345 -1.53 22.98 -0.54
N ILE A 346 -1.48 21.75 -0.03
CA ILE A 346 -0.22 20.99 0.09
C ILE A 346 0.37 20.70 -1.29
N ASP A 347 -0.44 20.28 -2.26
CA ASP A 347 0.00 20.05 -3.63
C ASP A 347 0.64 21.31 -4.24
N GLU A 348 -0.01 22.45 -4.11
CA GLU A 348 0.45 23.72 -4.72
C GLU A 348 1.66 24.31 -4.01
N GLU A 349 1.60 24.45 -2.69
CA GLU A 349 2.58 25.24 -1.94
C GLU A 349 3.78 24.40 -1.45
N VAL A 350 3.56 23.13 -1.10
CA VAL A 350 4.61 22.25 -0.54
C VAL A 350 5.23 21.39 -1.64
N LEU A 351 4.40 20.65 -2.38
CA LEU A 351 4.87 19.68 -3.37
C LEU A 351 5.14 20.32 -4.73
N ARG A 352 4.53 21.49 -5.00
CA ARG A 352 4.53 22.15 -6.33
C ARG A 352 4.07 21.18 -7.42
N ARG A 353 3.10 20.34 -7.08
CA ARG A 353 2.57 19.28 -7.95
C ARG A 353 1.50 19.88 -8.86
N PRO A 354 1.60 19.70 -10.19
CA PRO A 354 0.52 20.08 -11.11
C PRO A 354 -0.70 19.15 -10.91
N LEU A 355 -1.91 19.65 -11.20
CA LEU A 355 -3.17 18.97 -10.92
C LEU A 355 -3.18 17.49 -11.35
N ASP A 356 -2.76 17.22 -12.60
CA ASP A 356 -2.77 15.88 -13.20
C ASP A 356 -1.38 15.22 -13.29
N GLY A 357 -0.34 15.80 -12.70
CA GLY A 357 1.02 15.27 -12.79
C GLY A 357 1.59 14.76 -11.47
N VAL A 358 2.75 14.12 -11.59
CA VAL A 358 3.58 13.69 -10.44
C VAL A 358 4.29 14.88 -9.82
N THR A 359 4.67 14.76 -8.55
CA THR A 359 5.50 15.77 -7.87
C THR A 359 6.84 15.92 -8.61
N PRO A 360 7.21 17.14 -9.05
CA PRO A 360 8.45 17.36 -9.78
C PRO A 360 9.67 17.21 -8.85
N GLY A 361 10.64 16.42 -9.28
CA GLY A 361 11.96 16.29 -8.63
C GLY A 361 13.09 16.71 -9.56
N ALA A 362 14.35 16.63 -9.10
CA ALA A 362 15.51 16.92 -9.94
C ALA A 362 15.67 15.95 -11.11
N TRP A 363 15.16 14.73 -10.96
CA TRP A 363 15.06 13.72 -12.02
C TRP A 363 14.15 14.16 -13.19
N CYS A 364 13.23 15.10 -12.95
CA CYS A 364 12.33 15.63 -13.95
C CYS A 364 13.04 16.80 -14.65
N ALA A 365 13.83 16.49 -15.67
CA ALA A 365 14.42 17.52 -16.54
C ALA A 365 13.27 18.34 -17.14
N ALA A 366 13.28 19.65 -16.93
CA ALA A 366 12.36 20.56 -17.60
C ALA A 366 12.56 20.37 -19.11
N GLY A 367 11.59 19.73 -19.77
CA GLY A 367 11.50 19.78 -21.22
C GLY A 367 11.48 21.26 -21.61
N SER A 368 12.19 21.61 -22.67
CA SER A 368 12.26 22.94 -23.27
C SER A 368 10.91 23.37 -23.87
N GLY A 369 9.86 23.40 -23.05
CA GLY A 369 8.54 23.92 -23.36
C GLY A 369 8.43 25.35 -22.88
N GLU A 370 7.88 26.21 -23.74
CA GLU A 370 7.66 27.63 -23.51
C GLU A 370 7.01 27.90 -22.14
N GLU A 371 7.43 29.03 -21.53
CA GLU A 371 6.93 29.53 -20.25
C GLU A 371 5.39 29.54 -20.23
N GLY A 372 4.79 28.58 -19.51
CA GLY A 372 3.34 28.53 -19.30
C GLY A 372 2.68 27.15 -19.41
N SER A 373 3.35 26.15 -19.99
CA SER A 373 2.89 24.75 -19.86
C SER A 373 3.70 24.06 -18.76
N ALA A 374 3.04 23.51 -17.76
CA ALA A 374 3.69 22.62 -16.80
C ALA A 374 4.17 21.40 -17.58
N ALA A 375 5.43 21.42 -18.04
CA ALA A 375 6.00 20.35 -18.84
C ALA A 375 5.87 19.04 -18.05
N GLU A 376 5.11 18.09 -18.61
CA GLU A 376 5.00 16.75 -18.05
C GLU A 376 6.42 16.19 -17.82
N CYS A 377 6.66 15.60 -16.64
CA CYS A 377 7.95 15.01 -16.34
C CYS A 377 8.27 13.90 -17.34
N SER A 378 9.12 14.24 -18.31
CA SER A 378 9.51 13.34 -19.38
C SER A 378 10.41 12.23 -18.83
N VAL A 379 10.20 11.00 -19.33
CA VAL A 379 11.00 9.84 -18.96
C VAL A 379 12.43 10.04 -19.49
N GLY A 380 13.45 9.79 -18.66
CA GLY A 380 14.86 9.81 -19.10
C GLY A 380 15.80 10.74 -18.35
N GLY A 381 15.37 11.41 -17.27
CA GLY A 381 16.28 12.16 -16.40
C GLY A 381 17.04 11.28 -15.41
N ASP A 382 18.02 11.88 -14.73
CA ASP A 382 18.85 11.19 -13.73
C ASP A 382 18.04 10.88 -12.46
N ILE A 383 17.76 9.59 -12.22
CA ILE A 383 16.99 9.12 -11.07
C ILE A 383 17.78 9.16 -9.75
N ASP A 384 19.09 9.42 -9.81
CA ASP A 384 19.95 9.62 -8.64
C ASP A 384 20.05 11.11 -8.26
N ALA A 385 19.63 12.02 -9.15
CA ALA A 385 19.65 13.45 -8.89
C ALA A 385 18.58 13.83 -7.85
N VAL A 386 18.99 14.52 -6.80
CA VAL A 386 18.13 14.97 -5.70
C VAL A 386 18.40 16.44 -5.41
N ARG A 387 17.34 17.26 -5.41
CA ARG A 387 17.42 18.69 -5.06
C ARG A 387 16.86 18.93 -3.66
N GLN A 388 17.73 19.37 -2.76
CA GLN A 388 17.34 19.79 -1.42
C GLN A 388 16.48 21.08 -1.45
N GLY A 389 15.33 21.06 -0.78
CA GLY A 389 14.46 22.20 -0.51
C GLY A 389 14.48 22.64 0.96
N ALA A 390 13.62 23.61 1.29
CA ALA A 390 13.48 24.11 2.65
C ALA A 390 12.84 23.07 3.59
N ALA A 391 11.89 22.29 3.09
CA ALA A 391 11.22 21.24 3.85
C ALA A 391 12.19 20.07 4.14
N GLY A 392 13.03 19.68 3.17
CA GLY A 392 14.06 18.66 3.37
C GLY A 392 15.11 19.06 4.41
N ARG A 393 15.49 20.35 4.49
CA ARG A 393 16.36 20.86 5.57
C ARG A 393 15.73 20.73 6.95
N ARG A 394 14.44 21.07 7.08
CA ARG A 394 13.72 20.91 8.35
C ARG A 394 13.62 19.45 8.76
N LEU A 395 13.26 18.57 7.82
CA LEU A 395 13.17 17.14 8.05
C LEU A 395 14.55 16.54 8.42
N ALA A 396 15.62 16.92 7.72
CA ALA A 396 16.97 16.48 8.03
C ALA A 396 17.41 16.93 9.44
N SER A 397 17.05 18.15 9.84
CA SER A 397 17.29 18.65 11.20
C SER A 397 16.52 17.86 12.26
N LEU A 398 15.25 17.54 12.00
CA LEU A 398 14.43 16.70 12.89
C LEU A 398 15.07 15.32 13.05
N ILE A 399 15.39 14.64 11.95
CA ILE A 399 15.98 13.31 11.96
C ILE A 399 17.35 13.31 12.66
N SER A 400 18.20 14.31 12.37
CA SER A 400 19.52 14.42 13.02
C SER A 400 19.39 14.61 14.53
N GLY A 401 18.39 15.37 14.98
CA GLY A 401 18.06 15.49 16.41
C GLY A 401 17.69 14.14 17.01
N LEU A 402 16.77 13.40 16.37
CA LEU A 402 16.28 12.11 16.85
C LEU A 402 17.38 11.03 16.90
N VAL A 403 18.21 10.94 15.86
CA VAL A 403 19.33 9.98 15.78
C VAL A 403 20.45 10.38 16.74
N GLY A 404 20.74 11.68 16.86
CA GLY A 404 21.77 12.21 17.77
C GLY A 404 21.42 12.04 19.24
N THR A 405 20.14 12.09 19.62
CA THR A 405 19.68 11.81 20.99
C THR A 405 19.77 10.33 21.39
N GLY A 406 20.15 9.43 20.48
CA GLY A 406 20.38 8.01 20.76
C GLY A 406 21.68 7.70 21.52
N ALA A 407 22.55 8.68 21.72
CA ALA A 407 23.75 8.55 22.54
C ALA A 407 23.46 8.91 24.01
N CYS A 408 22.91 7.94 24.76
CA CYS A 408 22.93 7.85 26.23
C CYS A 408 22.51 9.09 27.06
N ASP A 409 21.25 9.10 27.52
CA ASP A 409 20.84 9.73 28.78
C ASP A 409 19.96 8.75 29.57
N GLY A 410 20.53 7.63 30.06
CA GLY A 410 19.76 6.71 30.90
C GLY A 410 20.34 5.34 31.23
N CYS A 411 21.43 4.89 30.60
CA CYS A 411 22.11 3.67 31.03
C CYS A 411 23.00 3.96 32.24
N LYS A 412 22.41 4.07 33.43
CA LYS A 412 23.15 3.86 34.68
C LYS A 412 23.07 2.38 35.05
N SER A 413 24.25 1.75 34.97
CA SER A 413 24.78 0.59 35.72
C SER A 413 23.80 -0.39 36.34
#